data_AF-W2T731-F1
#
_entry.id   AF-W2T731-F1
#
_cell.length_a   1.000
_cell.length_b   1.000
_cell.length_c   1.000
_cell.angle_alpha   90.00
_cell.angle_beta   90.00
_cell.angle_gamma   90.00
#
_symmetry.space_group_name_H-M   'P 1'
#
loop_
_entity.id
_entity.type
_entity.pdbx_description
1 polymer ?
#
loop_
_entity_poly.entity_id
_entity_poly.type
_entity_poly.pdbx_seq_one_letter_code
_entity_poly.pdbx_strand_id
1 'polypeptide(L)'
;MVLFELTTKTMYIIVIVSLVIVKFCITFTIVAWIRTRPKAFISNVIDDALSTSMSTVVLFRNDSRSRMEILDEMKEVLSSQGPKDLSEIVFEDTFNIEFLKYLEDCELEIRRIDSKCGKRPAFKANNAANNSNWAAFEGFIYECLGLNRENNLFPDANAFSKVESLIQMTYSFIVGVNEYHDQESLRTKQGFLMTSITNALWDQWEEYEKKKRIEKKFIAFSMQDWLLMAFLHSLGCGKEALGSATPDNNATIFIRLYERKNRPFVRILYKDKVTDAKYVTKCVRGCSFEPKYCHLVELAMCCRYYVTSDAKKACDPGSCRLKRSLARAISSVGWRRT
;
A
#
# COMPACT_ATOMS: atom_id res chain seq x y z
N MET A 1 -58.44 -37.82 -41.69
CA MET A 1 -57.05 -37.42 -42.04
C MET A 1 -56.86 -35.90 -42.02
N VAL A 2 -57.79 -35.09 -42.54
CA VAL A 2 -57.67 -33.61 -42.60
C VAL A 2 -57.62 -32.92 -41.22
N LEU A 3 -58.29 -33.46 -40.20
CA LEU A 3 -58.27 -32.88 -38.85
C LEU A 3 -56.91 -32.99 -38.13
N PHE A 4 -56.06 -33.94 -38.54
CA PHE A 4 -54.77 -34.22 -37.88
C PHE A 4 -53.61 -33.37 -38.44
N GLU A 5 -53.74 -32.89 -39.68
CA GLU A 5 -52.78 -31.94 -40.27
C GLU A 5 -52.99 -30.51 -39.76
N LEU A 6 -54.22 -30.14 -39.38
CA LEU A 6 -54.50 -28.81 -38.84
C LEU A 6 -53.91 -28.63 -37.44
N THR A 7 -53.92 -29.67 -36.61
CA THR A 7 -53.39 -29.61 -35.23
C THR A 7 -51.88 -29.50 -35.19
N THR A 8 -51.17 -30.18 -36.09
CA THR A 8 -49.70 -30.14 -36.19
C THR A 8 -49.18 -28.80 -36.67
N LYS A 9 -49.81 -28.19 -37.69
CA LYS A 9 -49.44 -26.83 -38.14
C LYS A 9 -49.68 -25.77 -37.06
N THR A 10 -50.77 -25.90 -36.32
CA THR A 10 -51.11 -24.96 -35.25
C THR A 10 -50.13 -25.06 -34.07
N MET A 11 -49.74 -26.27 -33.66
CA MET A 11 -48.70 -26.43 -32.64
C MET A 11 -47.35 -25.84 -33.06
N TYR A 12 -46.96 -26.02 -34.33
CA TYR A 12 -45.68 -25.49 -34.82
C TYR A 12 -45.62 -23.97 -34.76
N ILE A 13 -46.73 -23.29 -35.12
CA ILE A 13 -46.86 -21.83 -35.04
C ILE A 13 -46.76 -21.36 -33.59
N ILE A 14 -47.44 -22.03 -32.65
CA ILE A 14 -47.39 -21.66 -31.22
C ILE A 14 -45.97 -21.77 -30.66
N VAL A 15 -45.23 -22.82 -31.02
CA VAL A 15 -43.84 -23.01 -30.58
C VAL A 15 -42.93 -21.90 -31.13
N ILE A 16 -43.03 -21.57 -32.42
CA ILE A 16 -42.23 -20.50 -33.03
C ILE A 16 -42.53 -19.16 -32.37
N VAL A 17 -43.80 -18.81 -32.19
CA VAL A 17 -44.20 -17.54 -31.56
C VAL A 17 -43.67 -17.46 -30.12
N SER A 18 -43.76 -18.56 -29.38
CA SER A 18 -43.24 -18.64 -28.00
C SER A 18 -41.72 -18.44 -27.96
N LEU A 19 -40.97 -19.04 -28.88
CA LEU A 19 -39.52 -18.85 -28.99
C LEU A 19 -39.14 -17.41 -29.35
N VAL A 20 -39.90 -16.76 -30.24
CA VAL A 20 -39.69 -15.34 -30.60
C VAL A 20 -39.95 -14.43 -29.41
N ILE A 21 -41.04 -14.65 -28.66
CA ILE A 21 -41.36 -13.88 -27.46
C ILE A 21 -40.27 -14.05 -26.39
N VAL A 22 -39.83 -15.28 -26.12
CA VAL A 22 -38.76 -15.55 -25.15
C VAL A 22 -37.47 -14.85 -25.56
N LYS A 23 -37.08 -14.95 -26.83
CA LYS A 23 -35.89 -14.26 -27.34
C LYS A 23 -36.02 -12.75 -27.22
N PHE A 24 -37.17 -12.17 -27.55
CA PHE A 24 -37.42 -10.74 -27.43
C PHE A 24 -37.35 -10.28 -25.96
N CYS A 25 -37.99 -11.00 -25.04
CA CYS A 25 -37.95 -10.71 -23.60
C CYS A 25 -36.53 -10.76 -23.03
N ILE A 26 -35.72 -11.76 -23.41
CA ILE A 26 -34.31 -11.87 -23.00
C ILE A 26 -33.50 -10.69 -23.55
N THR A 27 -33.68 -10.36 -24.83
CA THR A 27 -32.92 -9.25 -25.44
C THR A 27 -33.31 -7.91 -24.80
N PHE A 28 -34.60 -7.69 -24.56
CA PHE A 28 -35.10 -6.46 -23.93
C PHE A 28 -34.64 -6.32 -22.48
N THR A 29 -34.66 -7.42 -21.70
CA THR A 29 -34.13 -7.42 -20.33
C THR A 29 -32.63 -7.16 -20.30
N ILE A 30 -31.84 -7.76 -21.20
CA ILE A 30 -30.40 -7.46 -21.32
C ILE A 30 -30.17 -5.99 -21.67
N VAL A 31 -30.89 -5.45 -22.65
CA VAL A 31 -30.74 -4.04 -23.07
C VAL A 31 -31.19 -3.07 -21.97
N ALA A 32 -32.31 -3.33 -21.30
CA ALA A 32 -32.77 -2.53 -20.17
C ALA A 32 -31.78 -2.60 -18.99
N TRP A 33 -31.22 -3.77 -18.71
CA TRP A 33 -30.19 -3.97 -17.69
C TRP A 33 -28.88 -3.24 -18.04
N ILE A 34 -28.45 -3.26 -19.30
CA ILE A 34 -27.29 -2.48 -19.78
C ILE A 34 -27.55 -0.98 -19.68
N ARG A 35 -28.77 -0.52 -20.02
CA ARG A 35 -29.13 0.91 -20.03
C ARG A 35 -29.29 1.51 -18.63
N THR A 36 -29.66 0.68 -17.65
CA THR A 36 -29.80 1.09 -16.24
C THR A 36 -28.48 1.06 -15.46
N ARG A 37 -27.44 0.39 -15.97
CA ARG A 37 -26.11 0.46 -15.40
C ARG A 37 -25.50 1.85 -15.66
N PRO A 38 -24.89 2.50 -14.65
CA PRO A 38 -24.19 3.76 -14.87
C PRO A 38 -23.09 3.55 -15.92
N LYS A 39 -22.99 4.46 -16.90
CA LYS A 39 -21.99 4.42 -18.00
C LYS A 39 -20.54 4.18 -17.49
N ALA A 40 -20.25 4.60 -16.26
CA ALA A 40 -18.98 4.36 -15.58
C ALA A 40 -18.64 2.86 -15.42
N PHE A 41 -19.64 1.98 -15.22
CA PHE A 41 -19.39 0.55 -15.01
C PHE A 41 -18.90 -0.15 -16.28
N ILE A 42 -19.51 0.13 -17.43
CA ILE A 42 -19.14 -0.49 -18.72
C ILE A 42 -17.77 -0.01 -19.19
N SER A 43 -17.46 1.28 -19.03
CA SER A 43 -16.12 1.81 -19.34
C SER A 43 -15.04 1.09 -18.54
N ASN A 44 -15.25 0.93 -17.22
CA ASN A 44 -14.27 0.28 -16.35
C ASN A 44 -14.00 -1.19 -16.72
N VAL A 45 -15.01 -1.93 -17.19
CA VAL A 45 -14.86 -3.33 -17.60
C VAL A 45 -14.06 -3.45 -18.91
N ILE A 46 -14.33 -2.57 -19.87
CA ILE A 46 -13.61 -2.55 -21.15
C ILE A 46 -12.17 -2.07 -20.95
N ASP A 47 -11.96 -1.07 -20.09
CA ASP A 47 -10.64 -0.57 -19.75
C ASP A 47 -9.78 -1.62 -19.03
N ASP A 48 -10.39 -2.43 -18.16
CA ASP A 48 -9.70 -3.56 -17.53
C ASP A 48 -9.23 -4.59 -18.57
N ALA A 49 -10.06 -4.90 -19.58
CA ALA A 49 -9.74 -5.84 -20.65
C ALA A 49 -8.64 -5.36 -21.60
N LEU A 50 -8.47 -4.04 -21.73
CA LEU A 50 -7.45 -3.42 -22.59
C LEU A 50 -6.13 -3.14 -21.86
N SER A 51 -6.08 -3.35 -20.54
CA SER A 51 -4.86 -3.13 -19.76
C SER A 51 -4.02 -4.41 -19.69
N THR A 52 -2.72 -4.28 -19.95
CA THR A 52 -1.78 -5.41 -19.86
C THR A 52 -0.98 -5.28 -18.57
N SER A 53 -1.12 -6.26 -17.67
CA SER A 53 -0.29 -6.36 -16.46
C SER A 53 1.13 -6.73 -16.84
N MET A 54 2.10 -5.95 -16.37
CA MET A 54 3.49 -6.04 -16.81
C MET A 54 4.39 -6.64 -15.73
N SER A 55 4.32 -6.06 -14.53
CA SER A 55 5.11 -6.48 -13.37
C SER A 55 4.35 -6.24 -12.07
N THR A 56 4.82 -6.85 -10.99
CA THR A 56 4.25 -6.69 -9.65
C THR A 56 5.38 -6.61 -8.63
N VAL A 57 5.31 -5.57 -7.81
CA VAL A 57 6.07 -5.45 -6.58
C VAL A 57 5.16 -5.82 -5.41
N VAL A 58 5.62 -6.68 -4.51
CA VAL A 58 4.85 -7.12 -3.35
C VAL A 58 5.61 -6.81 -2.06
N LEU A 59 4.92 -6.17 -1.13
CA LEU A 59 5.42 -5.93 0.22
C LEU A 59 4.58 -6.79 1.16
N PHE A 60 5.20 -7.65 1.95
CA PHE A 60 4.45 -8.55 2.85
C PHE A 60 5.06 -8.58 4.23
N ARG A 61 4.21 -8.78 5.24
CA ARG A 61 4.63 -8.89 6.63
C ARG A 61 5.36 -10.22 6.85
N ASN A 62 6.56 -10.15 7.38
CA ASN A 62 7.37 -11.31 7.75
C ASN A 62 6.92 -11.83 9.12
N ASP A 63 6.04 -12.83 9.14
CA ASP A 63 5.70 -13.57 10.36
C ASP A 63 6.04 -15.04 10.16
N SER A 64 7.28 -15.44 10.44
CA SER A 64 7.75 -16.85 10.58
C SER A 64 7.31 -17.88 9.52
N ARG A 65 6.70 -17.44 8.41
CA ARG A 65 6.18 -18.27 7.34
C ARG A 65 7.29 -18.65 6.39
N SER A 66 7.16 -19.85 5.84
CA SER A 66 8.05 -20.29 4.77
C SER A 66 7.82 -19.43 3.52
N ARG A 67 8.90 -19.09 2.80
CA ARG A 67 8.82 -18.39 1.50
C ARG A 67 7.87 -19.08 0.51
N MET A 68 7.69 -20.39 0.65
CA MET A 68 6.85 -21.23 -0.20
C MET A 68 5.35 -20.94 -0.03
N GLU A 69 4.86 -20.76 1.21
CA GLU A 69 3.45 -20.41 1.46
C GLU A 69 3.08 -19.06 0.84
N ILE A 70 3.99 -18.09 0.97
CA ILE A 70 3.85 -16.76 0.37
C ILE A 70 3.83 -16.88 -1.16
N LEU A 71 4.71 -17.70 -1.73
CA LEU A 71 4.78 -17.93 -3.17
C LEU A 71 3.49 -18.52 -3.74
N ASP A 72 2.87 -19.49 -3.06
CA ASP A 72 1.67 -20.16 -3.54
C ASP A 72 0.42 -19.26 -3.41
N GLU A 73 0.30 -18.52 -2.31
CA GLU A 73 -0.75 -17.51 -2.16
C GLU A 73 -0.59 -16.38 -3.20
N MET A 74 0.65 -15.97 -3.48
CA MET A 74 0.95 -15.00 -4.52
C MET A 74 0.65 -15.55 -5.91
N LYS A 75 0.96 -16.82 -6.21
CA LYS A 75 0.61 -17.45 -7.49
C LYS A 75 -0.88 -17.44 -7.72
N GLU A 76 -1.71 -17.69 -6.71
CA GLU A 76 -3.17 -17.62 -6.85
C GLU A 76 -3.65 -16.21 -7.19
N VAL A 77 -3.13 -15.20 -6.47
CA VAL A 77 -3.44 -13.78 -6.69
C VAL A 77 -2.92 -13.27 -8.04
N LEU A 78 -1.79 -13.81 -8.52
CA LEU A 78 -1.18 -13.49 -9.81
C LEU A 78 -1.82 -14.29 -10.96
N SER A 79 -2.36 -15.48 -10.73
CA SER A 79 -2.96 -16.30 -11.79
C SER A 79 -4.33 -15.77 -12.21
N SER A 80 -5.07 -15.15 -11.28
CA SER A 80 -6.40 -14.59 -11.59
C SER A 80 -6.33 -13.26 -12.36
N GLN A 81 -5.25 -12.47 -12.22
CA GLN A 81 -5.17 -11.08 -12.73
C GLN A 81 -3.76 -10.57 -13.07
N GLY A 82 -2.73 -11.41 -13.06
CA GLY A 82 -1.31 -11.06 -13.21
C GLY A 82 -0.69 -11.50 -14.54
N PRO A 83 0.61 -11.24 -14.73
CA PRO A 83 1.32 -11.63 -15.95
C PRO A 83 1.31 -13.17 -16.10
N LYS A 84 0.97 -13.66 -17.30
CA LYS A 84 0.79 -15.10 -17.60
C LYS A 84 2.06 -15.95 -17.49
N ASP A 85 3.21 -15.34 -17.23
CA ASP A 85 4.51 -16.00 -17.27
C ASP A 85 5.43 -15.36 -16.21
N LEU A 86 5.57 -16.03 -15.06
CA LEU A 86 6.44 -15.65 -13.94
C LEU A 86 7.82 -16.27 -14.13
N SER A 87 8.58 -15.75 -15.09
CA SER A 87 9.87 -16.31 -15.50
C SER A 87 10.97 -16.16 -14.44
N GLU A 88 10.84 -15.20 -13.52
CA GLU A 88 11.81 -14.98 -12.44
C GLU A 88 11.14 -14.28 -11.24
N ILE A 89 11.29 -14.87 -10.05
CA ILE A 89 10.82 -14.32 -8.78
C ILE A 89 12.05 -13.89 -8.00
N VAL A 90 12.24 -12.58 -7.87
CA VAL A 90 13.33 -12.03 -7.06
C VAL A 90 12.79 -11.78 -5.65
N PHE A 91 13.28 -12.58 -4.70
CA PHE A 91 13.16 -12.26 -3.28
C PHE A 91 14.31 -11.36 -2.89
N GLU A 92 14.02 -10.08 -2.68
CA GLU A 92 14.97 -9.22 -2.00
C GLU A 92 14.75 -9.42 -0.51
N ASP A 93 15.63 -10.20 0.13
CA ASP A 93 15.71 -10.32 1.58
C ASP A 93 16.18 -8.97 2.16
N THR A 94 15.27 -8.02 2.25
CA THR A 94 15.62 -6.62 2.47
C THR A 94 15.90 -6.31 3.94
N PHE A 95 15.68 -7.25 4.87
CA PHE A 95 15.75 -6.95 6.29
C PHE A 95 16.68 -7.88 7.05
N ASN A 96 17.97 -7.73 6.78
CA ASN A 96 18.93 -7.75 7.87
C ASN A 96 18.61 -6.55 8.78
N ILE A 97 18.49 -6.80 10.08
CA ILE A 97 18.18 -5.83 11.17
C ILE A 97 19.06 -4.56 11.12
N GLU A 98 20.16 -4.56 10.37
CA GLU A 98 21.05 -3.42 10.15
C GLU A 98 20.40 -2.18 9.54
N PHE A 99 19.35 -2.32 8.73
CA PHE A 99 18.64 -1.15 8.21
C PHE A 99 17.96 -0.34 9.32
N LEU A 100 17.80 -0.83 10.56
CA LEU A 100 17.18 -0.03 11.63
C LEU A 100 18.14 0.38 12.72
N LYS A 101 19.35 -0.18 12.75
CA LYS A 101 20.40 0.25 13.69
C LYS A 101 20.64 1.76 13.59
N TYR A 102 20.45 2.35 12.40
CA TYR A 102 20.60 3.80 12.25
C TYR A 102 19.52 4.62 12.98
N LEU A 103 18.35 4.05 13.30
CA LEU A 103 17.26 4.74 14.00
C LEU A 103 17.56 4.91 15.50
N GLU A 104 18.34 4.00 16.08
CA GLU A 104 18.69 4.01 17.50
C GLU A 104 19.47 5.26 17.89
N ASP A 105 20.33 5.74 16.98
CA ASP A 105 21.12 6.98 17.13
C ASP A 105 20.57 8.13 16.26
N CYS A 106 19.33 8.03 15.79
CA CYS A 106 18.74 9.08 14.96
C CYS A 106 18.39 10.30 15.82
N GLU A 107 19.23 11.34 15.78
CA GLU A 107 19.03 12.58 16.54
C GLU A 107 17.70 13.27 16.21
N LEU A 108 17.16 13.09 14.99
CA LEU A 108 15.82 13.59 14.65
C LEU A 108 14.74 12.91 15.50
N GLU A 109 14.82 11.59 15.66
CA GLU A 109 13.89 10.82 16.47
C GLU A 109 14.07 11.12 17.96
N ILE A 110 15.32 11.21 18.43
CA ILE A 110 15.64 11.60 19.81
C ILE A 110 15.05 12.97 20.14
N ARG A 111 15.16 13.96 19.24
CA ARG A 111 14.56 15.29 19.44
C ARG A 111 13.03 15.27 19.44
N ARG A 112 12.41 14.48 18.57
CA ARG A 112 10.95 14.32 18.52
C ARG A 112 10.44 13.79 19.87
N ILE A 113 11.13 12.78 20.40
CA ILE A 113 10.83 12.17 21.68
C ILE A 113 11.08 13.16 22.82
N ASP A 114 12.26 13.80 22.88
CA ASP A 114 12.61 14.78 23.91
C ASP A 114 11.61 15.95 23.96
N SER A 115 11.22 16.47 22.79
CA SER A 115 10.21 17.52 22.70
C SER A 115 8.83 17.09 23.21
N LYS A 116 8.48 15.80 23.11
CA LYS A 116 7.18 15.30 23.54
C LYS A 116 7.19 14.85 25.00
N CYS A 117 8.27 14.23 25.44
CA CYS A 117 8.42 13.58 26.75
C CYS A 117 9.09 14.49 27.79
N GLY A 118 9.74 15.58 27.36
CA GLY A 118 10.54 16.46 28.22
C GLY A 118 11.82 15.79 28.75
N LYS A 119 12.18 14.62 28.22
CA LYS A 119 13.36 13.84 28.59
C LYS A 119 13.89 13.08 27.38
N ARG A 120 15.20 12.94 27.29
CA ARG A 120 15.87 12.10 26.28
C ARG A 120 15.88 10.63 26.70
N PRO A 121 15.63 9.68 25.79
CA PRO A 121 15.83 8.26 26.05
C PRO A 121 17.30 7.99 26.37
N ALA A 122 17.56 7.25 27.46
CA ALA A 122 18.91 6.92 27.91
C ALA A 122 19.50 5.77 27.08
N PHE A 123 19.89 6.03 25.84
CA PHE A 123 20.73 5.12 25.07
C PHE A 123 22.15 5.21 25.63
N LYS A 124 22.63 4.16 26.29
CA LYS A 124 23.99 4.17 26.85
C LYS A 124 25.00 4.27 25.70
N ALA A 125 25.60 5.45 25.54
CA ALA A 125 26.74 5.72 24.65
C ALA A 125 28.08 5.10 25.12
N ASN A 126 28.02 4.05 25.94
CA ASN A 126 29.22 3.45 26.52
C ASN A 126 29.49 2.12 25.80
N ASN A 127 30.25 2.19 24.69
CA ASN A 127 31.05 1.12 24.09
C ASN A 127 30.66 -0.32 24.46
N ALA A 128 29.47 -0.75 24.08
CA ALA A 128 29.09 -2.15 24.10
C ALA A 128 28.49 -2.48 22.74
N ALA A 129 29.35 -2.96 21.85
CA ALA A 129 28.91 -3.77 20.74
C ALA A 129 27.91 -4.82 21.27
N ASN A 130 26.77 -4.93 20.59
CA ASN A 130 25.76 -5.97 20.75
C ASN A 130 24.81 -5.81 21.95
N ASN A 131 23.91 -4.84 21.87
CA ASN A 131 22.46 -5.04 21.91
C ASN A 131 21.83 -3.73 22.36
N SER A 132 21.45 -2.91 21.40
CA SER A 132 20.42 -1.91 21.60
C SER A 132 19.21 -2.60 22.22
N ASN A 133 18.93 -2.27 23.48
CA ASN A 133 17.80 -2.85 24.18
C ASN A 133 16.54 -2.16 23.69
N TRP A 134 16.04 -2.56 22.51
CA TRP A 134 14.81 -2.02 21.91
C TRP A 134 13.64 -2.08 22.90
N ALA A 135 13.57 -3.12 23.73
CA ALA A 135 12.58 -3.21 24.80
C ALA A 135 12.70 -2.09 25.85
N ALA A 136 13.91 -1.59 26.14
CA ALA A 136 14.11 -0.43 27.01
C ALA A 136 13.69 0.88 26.33
N PHE A 137 13.89 1.01 25.01
CA PHE A 137 13.37 2.13 24.24
C PHE A 137 11.84 2.15 24.22
N GLU A 138 11.23 1.00 23.93
CA GLU A 138 9.78 0.84 24.00
C GLU A 138 9.27 1.16 25.40
N GLY A 139 9.89 0.60 26.45
CA GLY A 139 9.57 0.89 27.84
C GLY A 139 9.65 2.39 28.18
N PHE A 140 10.66 3.09 27.67
CA PHE A 140 10.76 4.54 27.82
C PHE A 140 9.61 5.27 27.12
N ILE A 141 9.20 4.86 25.91
CA ILE A 141 8.03 5.45 25.24
C ILE A 141 6.75 5.19 26.04
N TYR A 142 6.58 3.98 26.59
CA TYR A 142 5.46 3.66 27.48
C TYR A 142 5.41 4.59 28.70
N GLU A 143 6.54 4.81 29.36
CA GLU A 143 6.62 5.75 30.48
C GLU A 143 6.36 7.20 30.05
N CYS A 144 6.96 7.64 28.95
CA CYS A 144 6.78 8.98 28.39
C CYS A 144 5.32 9.31 28.10
N LEU A 145 4.59 8.35 27.52
CA LEU A 145 3.17 8.49 27.22
C LEU A 145 2.28 8.41 28.49
N GLY A 146 2.88 8.26 29.67
CA GLY A 146 2.18 8.20 30.95
C GLY A 146 1.43 6.89 31.18
N LEU A 147 1.87 5.81 30.51
CA LEU A 147 1.18 4.51 30.49
C LEU A 147 1.59 3.59 31.64
N ASN A 148 2.60 3.98 32.42
CA ASN A 148 2.99 3.30 33.66
C ASN A 148 2.14 3.83 34.82
N ARG A 149 0.96 3.23 35.06
CA ARG A 149 0.17 3.48 36.26
C ARG A 149 -0.17 2.15 36.94
N GLU A 150 0.42 1.97 38.13
CA GLU A 150 0.11 1.00 39.19
C GLU A 150 -1.10 0.09 38.91
N ASN A 151 -0.94 -1.19 38.49
CA ASN A 151 -2.06 -2.15 38.54
C ASN A 151 -1.76 -3.65 38.35
N ASN A 152 -2.66 -4.46 38.93
CA ASN A 152 -2.81 -5.92 38.76
C ASN A 152 -3.52 -6.23 37.42
N LEU A 153 -2.72 -6.45 36.36
CA LEU A 153 -2.83 -5.78 35.07
C LEU A 153 -4.14 -5.81 34.24
N PHE A 154 -5.11 -6.74 34.37
CA PHE A 154 -6.33 -6.72 33.54
C PHE A 154 -7.54 -7.37 34.23
N PRO A 155 -8.31 -6.65 35.06
CA PRO A 155 -9.43 -7.26 35.80
C PRO A 155 -10.65 -7.61 34.94
N ASP A 156 -10.82 -6.98 33.77
CA ASP A 156 -11.95 -7.21 32.85
C ASP A 156 -11.62 -6.87 31.38
N ALA A 157 -12.57 -7.16 30.47
CA ALA A 157 -12.42 -6.91 29.03
C ALA A 157 -12.30 -5.43 28.65
N ASN A 158 -12.87 -4.52 29.44
CA ASN A 158 -12.78 -3.07 29.21
C ASN A 158 -11.37 -2.57 29.55
N ALA A 159 -10.77 -3.07 30.63
CA ALA A 159 -9.37 -2.81 30.96
C ALA A 159 -8.42 -3.32 29.87
N PHE A 160 -8.68 -4.52 29.32
CA PHE A 160 -7.91 -5.05 28.20
C PHE A 160 -8.02 -4.18 26.94
N SER A 161 -9.24 -3.79 26.53
CA SER A 161 -9.47 -2.92 25.38
C SER A 161 -8.77 -1.56 25.51
N LYS A 162 -8.73 -0.99 26.72
CA LYS A 162 -7.96 0.23 26.98
C LYS A 162 -6.48 0.02 26.72
N VAL A 163 -5.89 -1.08 27.16
CA VAL A 163 -4.46 -1.32 26.91
C VAL A 163 -4.18 -1.63 25.44
N GLU A 164 -5.05 -2.37 24.76
CA GLU A 164 -4.92 -2.57 23.31
C GLU A 164 -4.91 -1.22 22.56
N SER A 165 -5.83 -0.31 22.91
CA SER A 165 -5.83 1.03 22.31
C SER A 165 -4.58 1.85 22.64
N LEU A 166 -4.03 1.70 23.85
CA LEU A 166 -2.76 2.32 24.24
C LEU A 166 -1.55 1.75 23.49
N ILE A 167 -1.54 0.43 23.24
CA ILE A 167 -0.53 -0.23 22.40
C ILE A 167 -0.61 0.33 20.98
N GLN A 168 -1.81 0.42 20.40
CA GLN A 168 -2.02 0.98 19.06
C GLN A 168 -1.61 2.46 18.97
N MET A 169 -1.88 3.25 20.01
CA MET A 169 -1.41 4.64 20.10
C MET A 169 0.11 4.72 20.18
N THR A 170 0.74 3.90 21.03
CA THR A 170 2.19 3.83 21.17
C THR A 170 2.84 3.46 19.85
N TYR A 171 2.27 2.47 19.17
CA TYR A 171 2.72 2.05 17.85
C TYR A 171 2.58 3.16 16.82
N SER A 172 1.41 3.81 16.75
CA SER A 172 1.18 4.95 15.85
C SER A 172 2.16 6.10 16.12
N PHE A 173 2.48 6.37 17.39
CA PHE A 173 3.47 7.36 17.79
C PHE A 173 4.88 6.97 17.36
N ILE A 174 5.30 5.73 17.63
CA ILE A 174 6.61 5.21 17.26
C ILE A 174 6.77 5.29 15.75
N VAL A 175 5.80 4.83 14.95
CA VAL A 175 5.91 4.89 13.48
C VAL A 175 5.80 6.33 12.95
N GLY A 176 5.02 7.18 13.61
CA GLY A 176 4.74 8.54 13.17
C GLY A 176 3.57 8.58 12.18
N VAL A 177 2.47 7.90 12.50
CA VAL A 177 1.26 7.78 11.67
C VAL A 177 0.00 8.18 12.44
N ASN A 178 -1.16 8.13 11.77
CA ASN A 178 -2.47 8.50 12.36
C ASN A 178 -2.46 9.92 12.95
N GLU A 179 -2.88 10.08 14.21
CA GLU A 179 -2.87 11.37 14.91
C GLU A 179 -1.44 11.89 15.17
N TYR A 180 -0.44 11.01 15.08
CA TYR A 180 0.98 11.32 15.25
C TYR A 180 1.71 11.39 13.90
N HIS A 181 0.98 11.63 12.81
CA HIS A 181 1.54 11.66 11.46
C HIS A 181 2.69 12.67 11.36
N ASP A 182 3.91 12.16 11.20
CA ASP A 182 5.12 12.97 11.13
C ASP A 182 5.88 12.66 9.83
N GLN A 183 5.93 13.65 8.96
CA GLN A 183 6.49 13.51 7.62
C GLN A 183 8.01 13.20 7.66
N GLU A 184 8.74 13.78 8.60
CA GLU A 184 10.18 13.58 8.72
C GLU A 184 10.49 12.17 9.23
N SER A 185 9.80 11.70 10.27
CA SER A 185 9.85 10.32 10.77
C SER A 185 9.54 9.31 9.67
N LEU A 186 8.45 9.50 8.93
CA LEU A 186 8.07 8.61 7.83
C LEU A 186 9.11 8.61 6.71
N ARG A 187 9.61 9.79 6.31
CA ARG A 187 10.68 9.89 5.32
C ARG A 187 11.93 9.12 5.75
N THR A 188 12.30 9.24 7.02
CA THR A 188 13.47 8.56 7.58
C THR A 188 13.27 7.05 7.58
N LYS A 189 12.13 6.57 8.10
CA LYS A 189 11.85 5.14 8.31
C LYS A 189 11.60 4.36 7.02
N GLN A 190 10.82 4.91 6.09
CA GLN A 190 10.40 4.18 4.88
C GLN A 190 10.82 4.85 3.56
N GLY A 191 11.39 6.06 3.58
CA GLY A 191 11.60 6.83 2.37
C GLY A 191 12.58 6.21 1.38
N PHE A 192 13.52 5.40 1.86
CA PHE A 192 14.42 4.63 0.99
C PHE A 192 13.65 3.52 0.27
N LEU A 193 12.85 2.73 1.00
CA LEU A 193 11.99 1.69 0.41
C LEU A 193 11.10 2.26 -0.69
N MET A 194 10.44 3.39 -0.41
CA MET A 194 9.57 4.05 -1.37
C MET A 194 10.32 4.48 -2.65
N THR A 195 11.57 4.94 -2.50
CA THR A 195 12.44 5.30 -3.61
C THR A 195 12.82 4.07 -4.42
N SER A 196 13.23 2.99 -3.75
CA SER A 196 13.61 1.72 -4.40
C SER A 196 12.46 1.14 -5.22
N ILE A 197 11.25 1.09 -4.66
CA ILE A 197 10.06 0.61 -5.38
C ILE A 197 9.75 1.50 -6.59
N THR A 198 9.78 2.82 -6.41
CA THR A 198 9.49 3.76 -7.50
C THR A 198 10.49 3.62 -8.64
N ASN A 199 11.79 3.49 -8.31
CA ASN A 199 12.84 3.26 -9.30
C ASN A 199 12.66 1.92 -10.01
N ALA A 200 12.38 0.84 -9.27
CA ALA A 200 12.13 -0.47 -9.85
C ALA A 200 10.97 -0.46 -10.87
N LEU A 201 9.88 0.27 -10.57
CA LEU A 201 8.76 0.43 -11.50
C LEU A 201 9.15 1.22 -12.76
N TRP A 202 9.98 2.26 -12.63
CA TRP A 202 10.48 3.03 -13.77
C TRP A 202 11.44 2.21 -14.63
N ASP A 203 12.38 1.50 -14.01
CA ASP A 203 13.33 0.62 -14.71
C ASP A 203 12.59 -0.45 -15.50
N GLN A 204 11.56 -1.05 -14.90
CA GLN A 204 10.66 -2.02 -15.54
C GLN A 204 9.90 -1.42 -16.72
N TRP A 205 9.39 -0.19 -16.58
CA TRP A 205 8.72 0.51 -17.67
C TRP A 205 9.69 0.81 -18.83
N GLU A 206 10.88 1.34 -18.53
CA GLU A 206 11.90 1.63 -19.54
C GLU A 206 12.36 0.36 -20.27
N GLU A 207 12.54 -0.74 -19.53
CA GLU A 207 12.88 -2.03 -20.12
C GLU A 207 11.80 -2.47 -21.11
N TYR A 208 10.54 -2.36 -20.72
CA TYR A 208 9.43 -2.68 -21.59
C TYR A 208 9.35 -1.78 -22.82
N GLU A 209 9.55 -0.48 -22.68
CA GLU A 209 9.54 0.43 -23.83
C GLU A 209 10.60 0.03 -24.87
N LYS A 210 11.79 -0.38 -24.41
CA LYS A 210 12.92 -0.79 -25.24
C LYS A 210 12.76 -2.19 -25.84
N LYS A 211 12.37 -3.17 -25.03
CA LYS A 211 12.40 -4.61 -25.40
C LYS A 211 11.03 -5.23 -25.66
N LYS A 212 9.94 -4.53 -25.31
CA LYS A 212 8.56 -5.07 -25.25
C LYS A 212 8.41 -6.30 -24.34
N ARG A 213 9.35 -6.46 -23.40
CA ARG A 213 9.36 -7.49 -22.37
C ARG A 213 10.04 -6.95 -21.12
N ILE A 214 9.62 -7.44 -19.95
CA ILE A 214 10.28 -7.21 -18.67
C ILE A 214 10.87 -8.54 -18.23
N GLU A 215 12.15 -8.54 -17.84
CA GLU A 215 12.82 -9.73 -17.31
C GLU A 215 12.34 -10.03 -15.89
N LYS A 216 12.45 -9.03 -15.01
CA LYS A 216 12.03 -9.13 -13.60
C LYS A 216 10.59 -8.68 -13.42
N LYS A 217 9.65 -9.57 -13.72
CA LYS A 217 8.20 -9.27 -13.58
C LYS A 217 7.72 -9.28 -12.13
N PHE A 218 8.49 -9.86 -11.21
CA PHE A 218 8.07 -10.04 -9.84
C PHE A 218 9.19 -9.73 -8.84
N ILE A 219 8.89 -8.81 -7.91
CA ILE A 219 9.80 -8.41 -6.83
C ILE A 219 9.04 -8.50 -5.52
N ALA A 220 9.55 -9.27 -4.56
CA ALA A 220 8.94 -9.41 -3.24
C ALA A 220 9.89 -8.90 -2.14
N PHE A 221 9.32 -8.08 -1.26
CA PHE A 221 9.96 -7.50 -0.09
C PHE A 221 9.30 -8.03 1.17
N SER A 222 10.08 -8.70 2.01
CA SER A 222 9.65 -9.17 3.32
C SER A 222 9.93 -8.10 4.37
N MET A 223 8.92 -7.66 5.13
CA MET A 223 9.02 -6.49 6.01
C MET A 223 8.40 -6.71 7.38
N GLN A 224 8.75 -5.85 8.33
CA GLN A 224 8.02 -5.72 9.58
C GLN A 224 6.72 -4.92 9.37
N ASP A 225 5.75 -5.15 10.25
CA ASP A 225 4.43 -4.53 10.28
C ASP A 225 4.48 -2.99 10.34
N TRP A 226 5.35 -2.40 11.16
CA TRP A 226 5.47 -0.94 11.25
C TRP A 226 5.92 -0.31 9.93
N LEU A 227 6.71 -1.03 9.12
CA LEU A 227 7.21 -0.51 7.86
C LEU A 227 6.12 -0.51 6.79
N LEU A 228 5.28 -1.56 6.74
CA LEU A 228 4.08 -1.59 5.91
C LEU A 228 3.13 -0.45 6.28
N MET A 229 2.94 -0.24 7.58
CA MET A 229 2.14 0.87 8.10
C MET A 229 2.70 2.22 7.67
N ALA A 230 4.01 2.46 7.89
CA ALA A 230 4.69 3.69 7.47
C ALA A 230 4.55 3.93 5.96
N PHE A 231 4.72 2.89 5.15
CA PHE A 231 4.61 2.94 3.70
C PHE A 231 3.19 3.33 3.25
N LEU A 232 2.16 2.66 3.77
CA LEU A 232 0.76 2.98 3.45
C LEU A 232 0.39 4.40 3.88
N HIS A 233 0.83 4.84 5.06
CA HIS A 233 0.62 6.22 5.51
C HIS A 233 1.40 7.24 4.68
N SER A 234 2.58 6.89 4.15
CA SER A 234 3.37 7.73 3.24
C SER A 234 2.76 7.84 1.85
N LEU A 235 2.03 6.80 1.40
CA LEU A 235 1.19 6.86 0.20
C LEU A 235 -0.10 7.68 0.39
N GLY A 236 -0.64 7.69 1.60
CA GLY A 236 -1.94 8.33 1.93
C GLY A 236 -3.06 7.34 2.15
N CYS A 237 -2.73 6.05 2.08
CA CYS A 237 -3.66 4.95 2.13
C CYS A 237 -3.80 4.28 3.50
N GLY A 238 -3.04 4.71 4.50
CA GLY A 238 -3.08 4.13 5.85
C GLY A 238 -4.49 3.97 6.40
N LYS A 239 -5.30 5.03 6.39
CA LYS A 239 -6.69 4.99 6.90
C LYS A 239 -7.61 4.04 6.12
N GLU A 240 -7.51 4.01 4.80
CA GLU A 240 -8.35 3.14 3.96
C GLU A 240 -7.92 1.67 4.08
N ALA A 241 -6.61 1.43 4.17
CA ALA A 241 -6.03 0.10 4.25
C ALA A 241 -6.17 -0.53 5.64
N LEU A 242 -5.86 0.23 6.69
CA LEU A 242 -5.69 -0.27 8.07
C LEU A 242 -6.74 0.25 9.05
N GLY A 243 -7.47 1.31 8.70
CA GLY A 243 -8.29 2.03 9.68
C GLY A 243 -7.39 2.66 10.76
N SER A 244 -7.54 2.19 12.00
CA SER A 244 -6.70 2.55 13.15
C SER A 244 -5.84 1.39 13.66
N ALA A 245 -5.83 0.25 12.97
CA ALA A 245 -5.18 -0.97 13.42
C ALA A 245 -3.75 -1.13 12.85
N THR A 246 -2.98 -2.01 13.47
CA THR A 246 -1.73 -2.54 12.90
C THR A 246 -2.01 -3.52 11.76
N PRO A 247 -1.13 -3.62 10.75
CA PRO A 247 -1.24 -4.66 9.73
C PRO A 247 -1.28 -6.06 10.37
N ASP A 248 -2.32 -6.83 10.04
CA ASP A 248 -2.47 -8.22 10.49
C ASP A 248 -1.33 -9.11 9.99
N ASN A 249 -1.25 -10.31 10.58
CA ASN A 249 -0.34 -11.33 10.05
C ASN A 249 -0.68 -11.62 8.58
N ASN A 250 0.35 -11.72 7.74
CA ASN A 250 0.24 -11.86 6.27
C ASN A 250 -0.34 -10.66 5.54
N ALA A 251 -0.44 -9.49 6.19
CA ALA A 251 -0.78 -8.26 5.49
C ALA A 251 0.16 -8.07 4.29
N THR A 252 -0.43 -7.83 3.12
CA THR A 252 0.28 -7.79 1.84
C THR A 252 -0.17 -6.58 1.02
N ILE A 253 0.80 -5.86 0.47
CA ILE A 253 0.59 -4.74 -0.44
C ILE A 253 1.07 -5.17 -1.83
N PHE A 254 0.17 -5.14 -2.81
CA PHE A 254 0.50 -5.42 -4.21
C PHE A 254 0.57 -4.10 -4.97
N ILE A 255 1.69 -3.82 -5.61
CA ILE A 255 1.89 -2.66 -6.48
C ILE A 255 2.15 -3.20 -7.88
N ARG A 256 1.13 -3.11 -8.72
CA ARG A 256 1.12 -3.71 -10.06
C ARG A 256 1.32 -2.63 -11.12
N LEU A 257 2.26 -2.84 -12.04
CA LEU A 257 2.48 -1.98 -13.20
C LEU A 257 1.67 -2.49 -14.39
N TYR A 258 1.01 -1.56 -15.09
CA TYR A 258 0.17 -1.81 -16.25
C TYR A 258 0.53 -0.88 -17.40
N GLU A 259 0.40 -1.39 -18.62
CA GLU A 259 0.33 -0.57 -19.82
C GLU A 259 -1.14 -0.32 -20.17
N ARG A 260 -1.50 0.96 -20.38
CA ARG A 260 -2.79 1.34 -20.97
C ARG A 260 -2.58 2.48 -21.96
N LYS A 261 -2.97 2.25 -23.21
CA LYS A 261 -2.79 3.21 -24.32
C LYS A 261 -1.34 3.72 -24.42
N ASN A 262 -0.38 2.80 -24.35
CA ASN A 262 1.07 3.07 -24.38
C ASN A 262 1.55 4.02 -23.26
N ARG A 263 0.93 3.95 -22.08
CA ARG A 263 1.33 4.73 -20.90
C ARG A 263 1.38 3.85 -19.65
N PRO A 264 2.28 4.15 -18.69
CA PRO A 264 2.44 3.38 -17.47
C PRO A 264 1.43 3.81 -16.40
N PHE A 265 0.68 2.84 -15.90
CA PHE A 265 -0.22 3.00 -14.77
C PHE A 265 0.11 2.00 -13.67
N VAL A 266 -0.16 2.38 -12.44
CA VAL A 266 -0.02 1.52 -11.27
C VAL A 266 -1.38 1.23 -10.64
N ARG A 267 -1.51 0.04 -10.09
CA ARG A 267 -2.61 -0.32 -9.18
C ARG A 267 -2.02 -0.75 -7.86
N ILE A 268 -2.59 -0.24 -6.78
CA ILE A 268 -2.20 -0.63 -5.43
C ILE A 268 -3.36 -1.37 -4.78
N LEU A 269 -3.09 -2.58 -4.32
CA LEU A 269 -4.02 -3.39 -3.55
C LEU A 269 -3.45 -3.66 -2.17
N TYR A 270 -4.32 -3.72 -1.18
CA TYR A 270 -3.99 -4.17 0.16
C TYR A 270 -4.84 -5.39 0.50
N LYS A 271 -4.21 -6.42 1.06
CA LYS A 271 -4.86 -7.63 1.54
C LYS A 271 -4.47 -7.82 3.00
N ASP A 272 -5.46 -8.00 3.87
CA ASP A 272 -5.25 -8.48 5.24
C ASP A 272 -5.47 -10.01 5.31
N LYS A 273 -5.42 -10.59 6.51
CA LYS A 273 -5.52 -12.04 6.69
C LYS A 273 -6.86 -12.63 6.23
N VAL A 274 -7.95 -11.90 6.38
CA VAL A 274 -9.31 -12.45 6.36
C VAL A 274 -10.08 -12.01 5.12
N THR A 275 -9.67 -10.91 4.50
CA THR A 275 -10.42 -10.27 3.42
C THR A 275 -9.77 -10.46 2.05
N ASP A 276 -10.62 -10.36 1.02
CA ASP A 276 -10.15 -10.22 -0.34
C ASP A 276 -9.31 -8.95 -0.50
N ALA A 277 -8.35 -8.99 -1.41
CA ALA A 277 -7.51 -7.84 -1.72
C ALA A 277 -8.37 -6.63 -2.17
N LYS A 278 -8.30 -5.54 -1.42
CA LYS A 278 -9.03 -4.29 -1.72
C LYS A 278 -8.16 -3.30 -2.50
N TYR A 279 -8.77 -2.60 -3.44
CA TYR A 279 -8.11 -1.52 -4.18
C TYR A 279 -7.94 -0.30 -3.29
N VAL A 280 -6.69 0.12 -3.13
CA VAL A 280 -6.31 1.33 -2.40
C VAL A 280 -5.68 2.37 -3.35
N THR A 281 -5.66 2.16 -4.67
CA THR A 281 -5.09 3.15 -5.60
C THR A 281 -5.69 4.56 -5.44
N LYS A 282 -7.02 4.66 -5.23
CA LYS A 282 -7.74 5.94 -5.07
C LYS A 282 -7.29 6.80 -3.88
N CYS A 283 -6.66 6.22 -2.84
CA CYS A 283 -6.21 6.97 -1.67
C CYS A 283 -4.77 7.47 -1.78
N VAL A 284 -4.07 7.10 -2.87
CA VAL A 284 -2.71 7.57 -3.09
C VAL A 284 -2.75 9.08 -3.32
N ARG A 285 -1.92 9.82 -2.57
CA ARG A 285 -1.88 11.29 -2.63
C ARG A 285 -1.62 11.77 -4.07
N GLY A 286 -2.45 12.68 -4.57
CA GLY A 286 -2.26 13.25 -5.91
C GLY A 286 -2.67 12.35 -7.07
N CYS A 287 -3.15 11.12 -6.83
CA CYS A 287 -3.78 10.32 -7.87
C CYS A 287 -5.26 10.71 -7.97
N SER A 288 -5.63 11.55 -8.94
CA SER A 288 -6.95 12.21 -8.99
C SER A 288 -7.89 11.72 -10.10
N PHE A 289 -7.39 10.95 -11.07
CA PHE A 289 -8.14 10.73 -12.32
C PHE A 289 -9.01 9.47 -12.33
N GLU A 290 -8.53 8.36 -11.76
CA GLU A 290 -9.29 7.10 -11.78
C GLU A 290 -9.17 6.33 -10.46
N PRO A 291 -10.26 5.73 -9.97
CA PRO A 291 -10.25 5.07 -8.67
C PRO A 291 -9.39 3.79 -8.63
N LYS A 292 -9.19 3.15 -9.79
CA LYS A 292 -8.44 1.88 -9.89
C LYS A 292 -6.98 2.07 -10.31
N TYR A 293 -6.67 3.09 -11.09
CA TYR A 293 -5.36 3.30 -11.70
C TYR A 293 -4.79 4.66 -11.30
N CYS A 294 -3.50 4.71 -11.01
CA CYS A 294 -2.76 5.96 -10.88
C CYS A 294 -1.67 6.00 -11.94
N HIS A 295 -1.44 7.15 -12.57
CA HIS A 295 -0.36 7.24 -13.55
C HIS A 295 0.99 7.08 -12.84
N LEU A 296 1.97 6.38 -13.43
CA LEU A 296 3.26 6.14 -12.76
C LEU A 296 3.98 7.46 -12.38
N VAL A 297 3.84 8.48 -13.24
CA VAL A 297 4.33 9.84 -12.95
C VAL A 297 3.66 10.46 -11.71
N GLU A 298 2.34 10.25 -11.55
CA GLU A 298 1.61 10.75 -10.37
C GLU A 298 2.05 10.02 -9.11
N LEU A 299 2.23 8.69 -9.17
CA LEU A 299 2.79 7.92 -8.07
C LEU A 299 4.18 8.45 -7.68
N ALA A 300 5.08 8.68 -8.65
CA ALA A 300 6.40 9.23 -8.39
C ALA A 300 6.37 10.64 -7.77
N MET A 301 5.30 11.40 -8.04
CA MET A 301 5.10 12.74 -7.48
C MET A 301 4.33 12.77 -6.16
N CYS A 302 3.53 11.74 -5.83
CA CYS A 302 2.61 11.71 -4.68
C CYS A 302 3.26 12.08 -3.36
N CYS A 303 4.54 11.70 -3.26
CA CYS A 303 5.14 11.41 -1.99
C CYS A 303 6.58 11.95 -1.93
N ARG A 304 6.88 13.01 -2.70
CA ARG A 304 8.19 13.70 -2.74
C ARG A 304 8.74 14.09 -1.37
N TYR A 305 7.85 14.31 -0.41
CA TYR A 305 8.21 14.66 0.95
C TYR A 305 8.58 13.46 1.83
N TYR A 306 8.10 12.28 1.46
CA TYR A 306 8.29 11.02 2.18
C TYR A 306 9.42 10.15 1.60
N VAL A 307 10.06 10.56 0.51
CA VAL A 307 11.19 9.83 -0.11
C VAL A 307 12.55 10.32 0.37
N THR A 308 13.51 9.40 0.41
CA THR A 308 14.92 9.70 0.53
C THR A 308 15.74 8.66 -0.23
N SER A 309 16.78 9.08 -0.94
CA SER A 309 17.75 8.17 -1.56
C SER A 309 18.84 7.73 -0.57
N ASP A 310 18.92 8.38 0.58
CA ASP A 310 19.90 8.12 1.64
C ASP A 310 19.19 8.17 2.99
N ALA A 311 19.04 6.99 3.62
CA ALA A 311 18.39 6.85 4.92
C ALA A 311 19.22 7.50 6.04
N LYS A 312 20.55 7.36 6.00
CA LYS A 312 21.45 7.92 7.01
C LYS A 312 21.42 9.44 6.99
N LYS A 313 21.45 10.03 5.81
CA LYS A 313 21.34 11.49 5.66
C LYS A 313 19.98 12.02 6.10
N ALA A 314 18.91 11.25 5.92
CA ALA A 314 17.58 11.64 6.42
C ALA A 314 17.54 11.70 7.96
N CYS A 315 18.33 10.87 8.64
CA CYS A 315 18.51 10.94 10.09
C CYS A 315 19.37 12.11 10.59
N ASP A 316 20.20 12.69 9.73
CA ASP A 316 21.11 13.75 10.16
C ASP A 316 20.34 15.04 10.47
N PRO A 317 20.41 15.56 11.71
CA PRO A 317 19.77 16.82 12.12
C PRO A 317 20.24 18.04 11.30
N GLY A 318 21.44 17.97 10.71
CA GLY A 318 22.00 19.01 9.84
C GLY A 318 21.32 19.08 8.46
N SER A 319 20.83 17.94 7.96
CA SER A 319 20.15 17.87 6.66
C SER A 319 18.82 18.66 6.66
N CYS A 320 18.20 18.80 7.82
CA CYS A 320 16.91 19.48 8.00
C CYS A 320 17.05 21.02 8.09
N ARG A 321 18.18 21.53 8.62
CA ARG A 321 18.42 22.99 8.73
C ARG A 321 18.58 23.66 7.36
N LEU A 322 19.19 23.00 6.38
CA LEU A 322 19.39 23.60 5.05
C LEU A 322 18.07 23.88 4.32
N LYS A 323 17.08 22.98 4.42
CA LYS A 323 15.77 23.16 3.75
C LYS A 323 14.94 24.29 4.36
N ARG A 324 14.94 24.45 5.69
CA ARG A 324 14.26 25.59 6.36
C ARG A 324 14.97 26.92 6.13
N SER A 325 16.26 26.91 5.86
CA SER A 325 17.05 28.10 5.54
C SER A 325 16.82 28.52 4.08
N LEU A 326 16.77 27.55 3.15
CA LEU A 326 16.47 27.79 1.74
C LEU A 326 15.02 28.21 1.53
N ALA A 327 14.05 27.60 2.22
CA ALA A 327 12.65 28.01 2.17
C ALA A 327 12.43 29.43 2.71
N ARG A 328 13.14 29.82 3.79
CA ARG A 328 13.14 31.20 4.30
C ARG A 328 13.87 32.19 3.39
N ALA A 329 14.92 31.76 2.70
CA ALA A 329 15.59 32.56 1.70
C ALA A 329 14.69 32.82 0.48
N ILE A 330 13.97 31.80 0.00
CA ILE A 330 13.02 31.92 -1.12
C ILE A 330 11.81 32.79 -0.72
N SER A 331 11.33 32.72 0.53
CA SER A 331 10.24 33.58 0.99
C SER A 331 10.65 35.03 1.27
N SER A 332 11.94 35.30 1.48
CA SER A 332 12.48 36.66 1.70
C SER A 332 12.94 37.35 0.42
N VAL A 333 13.26 36.59 -0.63
CA VAL A 333 13.41 37.10 -1.99
C VAL A 333 12.01 37.22 -2.60
N GLY A 334 11.30 38.29 -2.22
CA GLY A 334 9.95 38.57 -2.70
C GLY A 334 9.86 38.50 -4.22
N TRP A 335 9.22 37.45 -4.73
CA TRP A 335 8.71 37.39 -6.09
C TRP A 335 7.58 38.43 -6.20
N ARG A 336 7.96 39.69 -6.44
CA ARG A 336 7.02 40.68 -6.97
C ARG A 336 6.62 40.16 -8.35
N ARG A 337 5.37 39.71 -8.47
CA ARG A 337 4.71 39.62 -9.77
C ARG A 337 4.71 41.02 -10.37
N THR A 338 5.53 41.23 -11.39
CA THR A 338 5.29 42.21 -12.44
C THR A 338 4.63 41.50 -13.61
#